data_AF-A0A7S4K753-F1
#
_entry.id   AF-A0A7S4K753-F1
#
_cell.length_a   1.000
_cell.length_b   1.000
_cell.length_c   1.000
_cell.angle_alpha   90.00
_cell.angle_beta   90.00
_cell.angle_gamma   90.00
#
_symmetry.space_group_name_H-M   'P 1'
#
loop_
_entity.id
_entity.type
_entity.pdbx_description
1 polymer ?
#
loop_
_entity_poly.entity_id
_entity_poly.type
_entity_poly.pdbx_seq_one_letter_code
_entity_poly.pdbx_strand_id
1 'polypeptide(L)'
;MLVVAGTIISAAVPSGNMNGKYSVSSGARMDVPFNDDYASKGNEYFDVYSPEIATTYGENFWTDMGLNPLPDHIVQRFAGKVLAITGYEQDQVLVEPAGKPGVNPDKDVSVPINWAYNHHYEGYMVGTHAELERVEPDPNNWADHGGPNAPAKWVATDKPGAPQGFPTSQYFSEGNGGESRKSFHGYPTGYAQLIHSPTQWHITPMQIDTRKRECGVTAASIKNCTKFEHWLEPKQAR
;
A
#
# COMPACT_ATOMS: atom_id res chain seq x y z
N MET A 1 15.62 -4.68 29.84
CA MET A 1 14.62 -4.40 28.79
C MET A 1 14.92 -5.37 27.65
N LEU A 2 14.09 -6.39 27.47
CA LEU A 2 14.37 -7.51 26.56
C LEU A 2 13.83 -7.14 25.17
N VAL A 3 14.71 -6.85 24.22
CA VAL A 3 14.34 -6.71 22.80
C VAL A 3 14.25 -8.11 22.23
N VAL A 4 13.04 -8.60 22.00
CA VAL A 4 12.82 -9.84 21.25
C VAL A 4 12.85 -9.49 19.78
N ALA A 5 13.99 -9.69 19.13
CA ALA A 5 14.11 -9.67 17.69
C ALA A 5 13.39 -10.92 17.14
N GLY A 6 12.16 -10.75 16.70
CA GLY A 6 11.44 -11.78 15.95
C GLY A 6 11.96 -11.79 14.52
N THR A 7 12.71 -12.82 14.15
CA THR A 7 13.07 -13.08 12.76
C THR A 7 11.80 -13.45 12.00
N ILE A 8 11.31 -12.55 11.15
CA ILE A 8 10.21 -12.86 10.23
C ILE A 8 10.82 -13.63 9.07
N ILE A 9 10.63 -14.95 9.07
CA ILE A 9 10.91 -15.78 7.91
C ILE A 9 9.79 -15.51 6.89
N SER A 10 9.99 -14.52 6.03
CA SER A 10 9.16 -14.36 4.84
C SER A 10 9.59 -15.43 3.84
N ALA A 11 8.79 -16.49 3.75
CA ALA A 11 8.93 -17.49 2.71
C ALA A 11 8.57 -16.83 1.36
N ALA A 12 9.37 -17.07 0.33
CA ALA A 12 9.01 -16.71 -1.04
C ALA A 12 7.67 -17.38 -1.36
N VAL A 13 6.66 -16.57 -1.67
CA VAL A 13 5.30 -17.05 -1.94
C VAL A 13 5.32 -17.88 -3.24
N PRO A 14 4.57 -19.00 -3.34
CA PRO A 14 4.59 -19.87 -4.50
C PRO A 14 4.29 -19.10 -5.79
N SER A 15 4.92 -19.52 -6.89
CA SER A 15 4.80 -18.94 -8.23
C SER A 15 3.35 -18.64 -8.61
N GLY A 16 3.06 -17.36 -8.81
CA GLY A 16 1.76 -16.82 -9.19
C GLY A 16 1.75 -15.30 -9.07
N ASN A 17 0.70 -14.66 -9.59
CA ASN A 17 0.45 -13.24 -9.36
C ASN A 17 -0.04 -13.02 -7.93
N MET A 18 0.37 -11.92 -7.29
CA MET A 18 0.11 -11.56 -5.88
C MET A 18 -1.30 -11.94 -5.42
N ASN A 19 -2.32 -11.16 -5.78
CA ASN A 19 -3.71 -11.43 -5.41
C ASN A 19 -4.48 -12.31 -6.41
N GLY A 20 -3.76 -13.02 -7.29
CA GLY A 20 -4.32 -13.91 -8.30
C GLY A 20 -4.48 -13.29 -9.69
N LYS A 21 -5.52 -13.71 -10.42
CA LYS A 21 -5.75 -13.27 -11.81
C LYS A 21 -6.28 -11.84 -11.87
N TYR A 22 -5.78 -11.06 -12.82
CA TYR A 22 -6.21 -9.68 -13.04
C TYR A 22 -7.13 -9.58 -14.27
N SER A 23 -8.11 -8.67 -14.21
CA SER A 23 -8.73 -8.12 -15.43
C SER A 23 -7.96 -6.88 -15.82
N VAL A 24 -7.63 -6.74 -17.11
CA VAL A 24 -6.85 -5.60 -17.60
C VAL A 24 -7.75 -4.65 -18.35
N SER A 25 -7.69 -3.37 -18.00
CA SER A 25 -8.37 -2.28 -18.71
C SER A 25 -7.39 -1.46 -19.54
N SER A 26 -7.84 -0.99 -20.71
CA SER A 26 -7.09 -0.07 -21.57
C SER A 26 -8.04 0.92 -22.23
N GLY A 27 -8.09 2.14 -21.68
CA GLY A 27 -9.10 3.13 -22.03
C GLY A 27 -10.50 2.61 -21.70
N ALA A 28 -11.41 2.64 -22.68
CA ALA A 28 -12.78 2.14 -22.52
C ALA A 28 -12.93 0.61 -22.65
N ARG A 29 -11.85 -0.13 -22.90
CA ARG A 29 -11.89 -1.59 -23.07
C ARG A 29 -11.55 -2.29 -21.76
N MET A 30 -12.39 -3.24 -21.38
CA MET A 30 -12.14 -4.19 -20.29
C MET A 30 -11.66 -5.53 -20.84
N ASP A 31 -11.02 -6.32 -19.99
CA ASP A 31 -10.50 -7.67 -20.31
C ASP A 31 -9.60 -7.69 -21.56
N VAL A 32 -8.77 -6.65 -21.73
CA VAL A 32 -7.85 -6.62 -22.87
C VAL A 32 -6.81 -7.73 -22.73
N PRO A 33 -6.47 -8.44 -23.83
CA PRO A 33 -5.42 -9.46 -23.77
C PRO A 33 -4.09 -8.83 -23.34
N PHE A 34 -3.61 -9.25 -22.18
CA PHE A 34 -2.34 -8.85 -21.63
C PHE A 34 -1.77 -10.04 -20.87
N ASN A 35 -0.48 -10.32 -21.03
CA ASN A 35 0.17 -11.34 -20.21
C ASN A 35 0.33 -10.76 -18.80
N ASP A 36 -0.63 -11.03 -17.92
CA ASP A 36 -0.59 -10.61 -16.53
C ASP A 36 0.19 -11.60 -15.66
N ASP A 37 0.70 -12.72 -16.18
CA ASP A 37 1.55 -13.67 -15.46
C ASP A 37 2.97 -13.11 -15.32
N TYR A 38 3.21 -12.38 -14.23
CA TYR A 38 4.50 -11.76 -13.96
C TYR A 38 5.59 -12.76 -13.59
N ALA A 39 5.21 -13.91 -13.02
CA ALA A 39 6.15 -14.99 -12.68
C ALA A 39 6.73 -15.62 -13.96
N SER A 40 5.92 -15.82 -15.01
CA SER A 40 6.41 -16.31 -16.32
C SER A 40 7.46 -15.40 -16.97
N LYS A 41 7.47 -14.12 -16.59
CA LYS A 41 8.43 -13.12 -17.04
C LYS A 41 9.68 -13.03 -16.15
N GLY A 42 9.79 -13.90 -15.13
CA GLY A 42 10.89 -13.94 -14.19
C GLY A 42 10.81 -12.90 -13.07
N ASN A 43 9.64 -12.29 -12.83
CA ASN A 43 9.48 -11.39 -11.69
C ASN A 43 9.21 -12.18 -10.40
N GLU A 44 9.70 -11.62 -9.31
CA GLU A 44 9.43 -12.03 -7.93
C GLU A 44 8.70 -10.87 -7.23
N TYR A 45 7.97 -11.17 -6.14
CA TYR A 45 7.36 -10.14 -5.30
C TYR A 45 7.65 -10.38 -3.82
N PHE A 46 7.41 -9.35 -3.01
CA PHE A 46 7.46 -9.41 -1.56
C PHE A 46 6.40 -8.47 -0.99
N ASP A 47 5.84 -8.83 0.15
CA ASP A 47 4.85 -8.02 0.84
C ASP A 47 5.51 -7.08 1.85
N VAL A 48 4.90 -5.91 2.00
CA VAL A 48 5.26 -4.95 3.04
C VAL A 48 3.99 -4.47 3.72
N TYR A 49 3.99 -4.51 5.04
CA TYR A 49 2.82 -4.17 5.84
C TYR A 49 3.04 -2.86 6.59
N SER A 50 1.99 -2.03 6.63
CA SER A 50 1.89 -0.97 7.62
C SER A 50 1.48 -1.54 8.99
N PRO A 51 1.58 -0.77 10.07
CA PRO A 51 0.94 -1.10 11.33
C PRO A 51 -0.58 -1.22 11.19
N GLU A 52 -1.22 -1.79 12.21
CA GLU A 52 -2.68 -1.95 12.23
C GLU A 52 -3.39 -0.59 12.23
N ILE A 53 -4.46 -0.50 11.45
CA ILE A 53 -5.36 0.64 11.39
C ILE A 53 -6.62 0.29 12.20
N ALA A 54 -7.01 1.18 13.11
CA ALA A 54 -8.23 1.04 13.91
C ALA A 54 -9.07 2.32 13.79
N THR A 55 -10.30 2.18 13.30
CA THR A 55 -11.19 3.30 12.99
C THR A 55 -12.60 3.09 13.54
N THR A 56 -13.35 4.18 13.60
CA THR A 56 -14.78 4.22 13.94
C THR A 56 -15.61 4.53 12.69
N TYR A 57 -16.90 4.16 12.70
CA TYR A 57 -17.76 4.37 11.53
C TYR A 57 -17.83 5.85 11.12
N GLY A 58 -17.60 6.14 9.84
CA GLY A 58 -17.58 7.48 9.28
C GLY A 58 -16.28 8.24 9.51
N GLU A 59 -15.30 7.65 10.19
CA GLU A 59 -13.99 8.26 10.39
C GLU A 59 -13.22 8.33 9.07
N ASN A 60 -12.68 9.51 8.77
CA ASN A 60 -11.70 9.73 7.73
C ASN A 60 -10.30 9.54 8.33
N PHE A 61 -9.75 8.34 8.18
CA PHE A 61 -8.40 8.00 8.60
C PHE A 61 -7.41 8.45 7.53
N TRP A 62 -6.78 9.59 7.74
CA TRP A 62 -5.67 10.07 6.92
C TRP A 62 -4.46 10.30 7.82
N THR A 63 -3.60 9.29 7.93
CA THR A 63 -2.60 9.26 9.00
C THR A 63 -1.32 8.61 8.51
N ASP A 64 -0.19 9.21 8.86
CA ASP A 64 1.13 8.66 8.63
C ASP A 64 1.31 7.36 9.42
N MET A 65 1.68 6.29 8.72
CA MET A 65 1.91 4.96 9.29
C MET A 65 3.39 4.70 9.63
N GLY A 66 4.23 5.72 9.55
CA GLY A 66 5.65 5.69 9.83
C GLY A 66 6.47 4.90 8.82
N LEU A 67 7.78 4.82 9.09
CA LEU A 67 8.72 3.98 8.35
C LEU A 67 8.64 2.53 8.87
N ASN A 68 8.26 1.63 7.97
CA ASN A 68 8.14 0.20 8.17
C ASN A 68 9.33 -0.51 7.50
N PRO A 69 9.98 -1.47 8.16
CA PRO A 69 11.11 -2.18 7.57
C PRO A 69 10.64 -3.02 6.37
N LEU A 70 11.45 -3.04 5.31
CA LEU A 70 11.32 -4.07 4.28
C LEU A 70 11.76 -5.43 4.85
N PRO A 71 11.34 -6.56 4.24
CA PRO A 71 11.81 -7.87 4.67
C PRO A 71 13.33 -7.97 4.65
N ASP A 72 13.93 -8.51 5.71
CA ASP A 72 15.40 -8.57 5.89
C ASP A 72 16.12 -9.18 4.68
N HIS A 73 15.54 -10.22 4.08
CA HIS A 73 16.13 -10.89 2.92
C HIS A 73 16.18 -9.99 1.67
N ILE A 74 15.22 -9.07 1.50
CA ILE A 74 15.22 -8.06 0.43
C ILE A 74 16.31 -7.03 0.71
N VAL A 75 16.36 -6.49 1.93
CA VAL A 75 17.38 -5.52 2.34
C VAL A 75 18.79 -6.07 2.13
N GLN A 76 19.03 -7.32 2.56
CA GLN A 76 20.32 -7.99 2.40
C GLN A 76 20.65 -8.27 0.92
N ARG A 77 19.68 -8.73 0.12
CA ARG A 77 19.89 -9.03 -1.31
C ARG A 77 20.31 -7.78 -2.10
N PHE A 78 19.72 -6.63 -1.77
CA PHE A 78 19.90 -5.37 -2.47
C PHE A 78 20.81 -4.35 -1.76
N ALA A 79 21.49 -4.73 -0.68
CA ALA A 79 22.52 -3.90 -0.06
C ALA A 79 23.62 -3.52 -1.07
N GLY A 80 23.80 -2.22 -1.33
CA GLY A 80 24.74 -1.70 -2.32
C GLY A 80 24.33 -1.96 -3.78
N LYS A 81 23.08 -2.35 -4.04
CA LYS A 81 22.57 -2.67 -5.38
C LYS A 81 21.28 -1.92 -5.68
N VAL A 82 20.88 -1.95 -6.94
CA VAL A 82 19.62 -1.37 -7.40
C VAL A 82 18.56 -2.46 -7.48
N LEU A 83 17.41 -2.20 -6.89
CA LEU A 83 16.18 -2.94 -7.08
C LEU A 83 15.37 -2.28 -8.20
N ALA A 84 14.86 -3.08 -9.13
CA ALA A 84 13.93 -2.64 -10.16
C ALA A 84 12.52 -3.09 -9.79
N ILE A 85 11.64 -2.14 -9.49
CA ILE A 85 10.22 -2.39 -9.24
C ILE A 85 9.47 -2.26 -10.58
N THR A 86 9.00 -3.39 -11.09
CA THR A 86 8.26 -3.48 -12.38
C THR A 86 6.75 -3.30 -12.20
N GLY A 87 6.30 -3.15 -10.97
CA GLY A 87 4.93 -2.87 -10.60
C GLY A 87 4.71 -3.15 -9.13
N TYR A 88 3.53 -2.81 -8.64
CA TYR A 88 3.14 -3.02 -7.25
C TYR A 88 1.63 -3.20 -7.15
N GLU A 89 1.19 -3.69 -6.01
CA GLU A 89 -0.23 -3.83 -5.69
C GLU A 89 -0.48 -3.24 -4.32
N GLN A 90 -1.68 -2.70 -4.13
CA GLN A 90 -2.13 -2.21 -2.85
C GLN A 90 -3.39 -2.99 -2.43
N ASP A 91 -3.41 -3.43 -1.19
CA ASP A 91 -4.59 -4.04 -0.58
C ASP A 91 -4.77 -3.53 0.85
N GLN A 92 -5.99 -3.66 1.36
CA GLN A 92 -6.32 -3.50 2.76
C GLN A 92 -6.73 -4.87 3.24
N VAL A 93 -6.10 -5.38 4.29
CA VAL A 93 -6.34 -6.76 4.73
C VAL A 93 -6.75 -6.82 6.19
N LEU A 94 -7.66 -7.75 6.48
CA LEU A 94 -7.89 -8.26 7.82
C LEU A 94 -6.84 -9.34 8.08
N VAL A 95 -6.05 -9.16 9.14
CA VAL A 95 -4.92 -10.05 9.47
C VAL A 95 -5.28 -11.02 10.59
N GLU A 96 -4.69 -12.22 10.57
CA GLU A 96 -4.84 -13.21 11.63
C GLU A 96 -3.47 -13.60 12.24
N PRO A 97 -3.21 -13.36 13.53
CA PRO A 97 -4.09 -12.71 14.51
C PRO A 97 -4.12 -11.18 14.32
N ALA A 98 -5.21 -10.55 14.76
CA ALA A 98 -5.33 -9.09 14.80
C ALA A 98 -4.13 -8.44 15.53
N GLY A 99 -3.74 -7.25 15.08
CA GLY A 99 -2.58 -6.51 15.58
C GLY A 99 -1.22 -7.09 15.17
N LYS A 100 -1.16 -8.13 14.33
CA LYS A 100 0.10 -8.76 13.90
C LYS A 100 0.17 -8.94 12.37
N PRO A 101 0.19 -7.84 11.60
CA PRO A 101 0.28 -7.92 10.15
C PRO A 101 1.56 -8.64 9.69
N GLY A 102 1.49 -9.37 8.58
CA GLY A 102 2.60 -10.12 8.00
C GLY A 102 3.02 -11.41 8.73
N VAL A 103 2.40 -11.77 9.86
CA VAL A 103 2.71 -13.03 10.56
C VAL A 103 2.13 -14.26 9.85
N ASN A 104 0.93 -14.15 9.28
CA ASN A 104 0.30 -15.22 8.50
C ASN A 104 -0.31 -14.66 7.20
N PRO A 105 0.51 -14.22 6.24
CA PRO A 105 0.03 -13.58 5.01
C PRO A 105 -0.97 -14.46 4.23
N ASP A 106 -0.80 -15.78 4.24
CA ASP A 106 -1.74 -16.72 3.59
C ASP A 106 -3.16 -16.74 4.19
N LYS A 107 -3.34 -16.15 5.38
CA LYS A 107 -4.63 -16.01 6.06
C LYS A 107 -5.22 -14.61 5.90
N ASP A 108 -4.50 -13.68 5.30
CA ASP A 108 -4.98 -12.33 5.12
C ASP A 108 -6.20 -12.32 4.19
N VAL A 109 -7.20 -11.51 4.56
CA VAL A 109 -8.44 -11.40 3.81
C VAL A 109 -8.66 -9.94 3.44
N SER A 110 -8.75 -9.66 2.14
CA SER A 110 -9.01 -8.30 1.65
C SER A 110 -10.28 -7.71 2.29
N VAL A 111 -10.18 -6.48 2.77
CA VAL A 111 -11.27 -5.72 3.37
C VAL A 111 -12.33 -5.43 2.29
N PRO A 112 -13.62 -5.76 2.52
CA PRO A 112 -14.70 -5.42 1.61
C PRO A 112 -14.84 -3.90 1.38
N ILE A 113 -15.31 -3.47 0.20
CA ILE A 113 -15.29 -2.04 -0.19
C ILE A 113 -16.36 -1.26 0.55
N ASN A 114 -17.41 -1.98 0.94
CA ASN A 114 -18.47 -1.51 1.81
C ASN A 114 -18.06 -1.51 3.30
N TRP A 115 -16.83 -1.88 3.64
CA TRP A 115 -16.30 -1.80 5.01
C TRP A 115 -15.28 -0.68 5.15
N ALA A 116 -14.38 -0.54 4.19
CA ALA A 116 -13.46 0.58 4.11
C ALA A 116 -13.34 1.04 2.66
N TYR A 117 -13.50 2.35 2.46
CA TYR A 117 -13.26 3.00 1.19
C TYR A 117 -11.87 3.63 1.23
N ASN A 118 -10.98 3.21 0.33
CA ASN A 118 -9.72 3.91 0.11
C ASN A 118 -9.99 5.17 -0.74
N HIS A 119 -9.53 6.34 -0.32
CA HIS A 119 -9.67 7.57 -1.11
C HIS A 119 -8.37 7.99 -1.78
N HIS A 120 -7.24 7.84 -1.08
CA HIS A 120 -5.90 8.09 -1.58
C HIS A 120 -4.90 7.20 -0.84
N TYR A 121 -3.75 6.97 -1.45
CA TYR A 121 -2.57 6.50 -0.76
C TYR A 121 -1.32 7.18 -1.31
N GLU A 122 -0.38 7.39 -0.41
CA GLU A 122 0.91 7.98 -0.71
C GLU A 122 1.99 7.13 -0.07
N GLY A 123 2.73 6.41 -0.90
CA GLY A 123 3.78 5.49 -0.50
C GLY A 123 5.15 6.02 -0.86
N TYR A 124 6.11 5.87 0.06
CA TYR A 124 7.53 6.02 -0.25
C TYR A 124 8.26 4.72 0.04
N MET A 125 9.11 4.29 -0.90
CA MET A 125 10.20 3.37 -0.57
C MET A 125 11.48 4.18 -0.46
N VAL A 126 12.21 4.01 0.64
CA VAL A 126 13.46 4.74 0.88
C VAL A 126 14.61 3.76 1.10
N GLY A 127 15.76 4.08 0.52
CA GLY A 127 17.00 3.35 0.68
C GLY A 127 17.93 3.94 1.74
N THR A 128 19.09 3.32 1.90
CA THR A 128 20.10 3.70 2.91
C THR A 128 20.57 5.14 2.81
N HIS A 129 20.46 5.75 1.63
CA HIS A 129 20.90 7.11 1.33
C HIS A 129 19.77 8.14 1.25
N ALA A 130 18.55 7.77 1.63
CA ALA A 130 17.42 8.69 1.73
C ALA A 130 16.86 8.73 3.15
N GLU A 131 16.11 9.77 3.45
CA GLU A 131 15.22 9.88 4.61
C GLU A 131 13.91 10.56 4.24
N LEU A 132 12.92 10.45 5.13
CA LEU A 132 11.67 11.20 5.00
C LEU A 132 11.70 12.41 5.93
N GLU A 133 11.48 13.56 5.33
CA GLU A 133 11.36 14.83 6.04
C GLU A 133 9.90 15.24 6.11
N ARG A 134 9.48 15.63 7.32
CA ARG A 134 8.19 16.25 7.55
C ARG A 134 8.29 17.72 7.16
N VAL A 135 7.53 18.13 6.16
CA VAL A 135 7.50 19.52 5.68
C VAL A 135 6.10 20.08 5.78
N GLU A 136 6.00 21.39 5.99
CA GLU A 136 4.72 22.09 5.95
C GLU A 136 4.19 22.11 4.51
N PRO A 137 2.89 21.85 4.29
CA PRO A 137 2.31 21.96 2.97
C PRO A 137 2.24 23.44 2.57
N ASP A 138 2.53 23.75 1.31
CA ASP A 138 2.28 25.07 0.76
C ASP A 138 0.77 25.24 0.56
N PRO A 139 0.11 26.17 1.28
CA PRO A 139 -1.33 26.37 1.17
C PRO A 139 -1.78 26.85 -0.22
N ASN A 140 -0.85 27.27 -1.08
CA ASN A 140 -1.13 27.68 -2.46
C ASN A 140 -0.87 26.56 -3.48
N ASN A 141 -0.30 25.43 -3.07
CA ASN A 141 -0.07 24.30 -3.94
C ASN A 141 -1.20 23.27 -3.80
N TRP A 142 -2.11 23.24 -4.78
CA TRP A 142 -3.19 22.26 -4.81
C TRP A 142 -2.71 20.80 -4.94
N ALA A 143 -1.46 20.60 -5.39
CA ALA A 143 -0.83 19.29 -5.48
C ALA A 143 -0.18 18.83 -4.16
N ASP A 144 -0.19 19.67 -3.12
CA ASP A 144 0.17 19.24 -1.77
C ASP A 144 -1.00 18.42 -1.22
N HIS A 145 -0.96 17.12 -1.52
CA HIS A 145 -1.83 16.13 -0.94
C HIS A 145 -1.70 16.17 0.58
N GLY A 146 -2.85 16.36 1.22
CA GLY A 146 -2.98 16.69 2.63
C GLY A 146 -4.33 17.33 2.94
N GLY A 147 -4.97 17.89 1.91
CA GLY A 147 -6.19 18.65 2.09
C GLY A 147 -5.95 19.89 2.97
N PRO A 148 -6.96 20.74 3.16
CA PRO A 148 -6.83 21.96 3.96
C PRO A 148 -6.52 21.72 5.45
N ASN A 149 -6.42 20.45 5.90
CA ASN A 149 -6.22 20.07 7.29
C ASN A 149 -5.03 19.12 7.53
N ALA A 150 -4.21 18.75 6.53
CA ALA A 150 -2.99 18.01 6.84
C ALA A 150 -1.97 18.97 7.45
N PRO A 151 -1.51 18.72 8.68
CA PRO A 151 -0.56 19.59 9.35
C PRO A 151 0.88 19.45 8.80
N ALA A 152 1.12 18.53 7.86
CA ALA A 152 2.39 18.30 7.19
C ALA A 152 2.21 17.32 6.01
N LYS A 153 3.16 17.36 5.07
CA LYS A 153 3.41 16.29 4.11
C LYS A 153 4.79 15.67 4.36
N TRP A 154 4.99 14.47 3.84
CA TRP A 154 6.28 13.78 3.91
C TRP A 154 6.95 13.82 2.55
N VAL A 155 8.25 14.14 2.53
CA VAL A 155 9.05 14.21 1.30
C VAL A 155 10.32 13.41 1.50
N ALA A 156 10.67 12.58 0.52
CA ALA A 156 11.95 11.90 0.53
C ALA A 156 13.09 12.84 0.10
N THR A 157 14.15 12.88 0.88
CA THR A 157 15.34 13.69 0.63
C THR A 157 16.61 12.84 0.63
N ASP A 158 17.56 13.23 -0.21
CA ASP A 158 18.88 12.60 -0.27
C ASP A 158 19.73 12.99 0.95
N LYS A 159 20.32 11.99 1.60
CA LYS A 159 21.34 12.21 2.63
C LYS A 159 22.64 12.71 2.00
N PRO A 160 23.46 13.48 2.73
CA PRO A 160 24.79 13.86 2.28
C PRO A 160 25.62 12.64 1.85
N GLY A 161 26.18 12.69 0.64
CA GLY A 161 26.96 11.59 0.06
C GLY A 161 26.11 10.51 -0.62
N ALA A 162 24.84 10.75 -0.88
CA ALA A 162 24.01 9.90 -1.73
C ALA A 162 24.69 9.61 -3.08
N PRO A 163 24.71 8.34 -3.54
CA PRO A 163 25.33 7.96 -4.79
C PRO A 163 24.61 8.63 -5.97
N GLN A 164 25.39 9.06 -6.95
CA GLN A 164 24.85 9.65 -8.18
C GLN A 164 24.50 8.54 -9.19
N GLY A 165 23.43 8.73 -9.96
CA GLY A 165 23.07 7.88 -11.09
C GLY A 165 21.91 6.90 -10.86
N PHE A 166 21.48 6.68 -9.62
CA PHE A 166 20.28 5.91 -9.30
C PHE A 166 19.45 6.61 -8.21
N PRO A 167 18.11 6.59 -8.29
CA PRO A 167 17.26 7.13 -7.23
C PRO A 167 17.49 6.41 -5.89
N THR A 168 17.56 7.16 -4.80
CA THR A 168 17.68 6.65 -3.42
C THR A 168 16.32 6.43 -2.76
N SER A 169 15.26 6.99 -3.34
CA SER A 169 13.87 6.83 -2.93
C SER A 169 12.95 6.75 -4.14
N GLN A 170 11.78 6.15 -3.97
CA GLN A 170 10.71 6.10 -4.96
C GLN A 170 9.37 6.46 -4.34
N TYR A 171 8.54 7.14 -5.12
CA TYR A 171 7.18 7.54 -4.74
C TYR A 171 6.16 6.67 -5.47
N PHE A 172 5.16 6.19 -4.73
CA PHE A 172 4.12 5.29 -5.17
C PHE A 172 2.78 5.90 -4.79
N SER A 173 2.13 6.50 -5.78
CA SER A 173 0.80 7.07 -5.61
C SER A 173 0.10 7.07 -6.94
N GLU A 174 -1.18 6.74 -6.90
CA GLU A 174 -2.07 6.83 -8.02
C GLU A 174 -3.22 7.70 -7.54
N GLY A 175 -3.63 8.70 -8.33
CA GLY A 175 -4.71 9.63 -7.97
C GLY A 175 -6.10 8.98 -7.94
N ASN A 176 -6.16 7.67 -7.79
CA ASN A 176 -7.32 6.82 -7.95
C ASN A 176 -7.74 6.33 -6.56
N GLY A 177 -9.01 6.60 -6.18
CA GLY A 177 -9.56 6.26 -4.87
C GLY A 177 -9.84 4.77 -4.69
N GLY A 178 -11.08 4.37 -4.41
CA GLY A 178 -11.42 2.98 -4.03
C GLY A 178 -11.10 1.91 -5.09
N GLU A 179 -10.61 2.34 -6.24
CA GLU A 179 -10.05 1.59 -7.35
C GLU A 179 -8.69 0.95 -7.04
N SER A 180 -8.02 1.32 -5.94
CA SER A 180 -6.68 0.82 -5.61
C SER A 180 -6.65 -0.56 -4.93
N ARG A 181 -7.81 -1.06 -4.47
CA ARG A 181 -7.85 -2.31 -3.69
C ARG A 181 -7.80 -3.53 -4.61
N LYS A 182 -6.79 -4.39 -4.41
CA LYS A 182 -6.51 -5.54 -5.27
C LYS A 182 -6.24 -5.14 -6.72
N SER A 183 -5.77 -3.92 -6.94
CA SER A 183 -5.38 -3.45 -8.27
C SER A 183 -3.87 -3.55 -8.41
N PHE A 184 -3.46 -4.16 -9.52
CA PHE A 184 -2.06 -4.21 -9.89
C PHE A 184 -1.70 -2.99 -10.74
N HIS A 185 -0.66 -2.28 -10.32
CA HIS A 185 -0.08 -1.12 -11.00
C HIS A 185 1.22 -1.54 -11.68
N GLY A 186 1.09 -2.00 -12.92
CA GLY A 186 2.18 -2.56 -13.72
C GLY A 186 2.85 -1.56 -14.64
N TYR A 187 4.17 -1.65 -14.74
CA TYR A 187 4.90 -0.95 -15.80
C TYR A 187 4.99 -1.81 -17.07
N PRO A 188 5.00 -1.18 -18.27
CA PRO A 188 5.25 -1.89 -19.52
C PRO A 188 6.63 -2.57 -19.53
N THR A 189 6.78 -3.61 -20.36
CA THR A 189 8.07 -4.29 -20.56
C THR A 189 9.18 -3.29 -20.89
N GLY A 190 10.30 -3.37 -20.16
CA GLY A 190 11.45 -2.47 -20.32
C GLY A 190 11.41 -1.24 -19.40
N TYR A 191 10.36 -1.06 -18.61
CA TYR A 191 10.21 0.03 -17.63
C TYR A 191 10.19 -0.51 -16.20
N ALA A 192 10.76 0.25 -15.28
CA ALA A 192 10.75 -0.01 -13.85
C ALA A 192 11.02 1.27 -13.07
N GLN A 193 10.53 1.35 -11.84
CA GLN A 193 11.04 2.30 -10.86
C GLN A 193 12.31 1.71 -10.21
N LEU A 194 13.43 2.41 -10.35
CA LEU A 194 14.72 1.95 -9.82
C LEU A 194 14.97 2.57 -8.43
N ILE A 195 15.39 1.76 -7.48
CA ILE A 195 15.77 2.25 -6.15
C ILE A 195 17.07 1.61 -5.67
N HIS A 196 18.01 2.43 -5.20
CA HIS A 196 19.29 1.96 -4.70
C HIS A 196 19.21 1.63 -3.20
N SER A 197 19.65 0.42 -2.84
CA SER A 197 19.75 -0.07 -1.46
C SER A 197 18.49 0.17 -0.62
N PRO A 198 17.29 -0.27 -1.07
CA PRO A 198 16.04 -0.03 -0.37
C PRO A 198 16.03 -0.69 1.02
N THR A 199 15.52 0.01 2.03
CA THR A 199 15.51 -0.46 3.43
C THR A 199 14.14 -0.38 4.09
N GLN A 200 13.34 0.62 3.74
CA GLN A 200 12.09 0.91 4.43
C GLN A 200 11.00 1.34 3.45
N TRP A 201 9.77 1.14 3.89
CA TRP A 201 8.54 1.58 3.25
C TRP A 201 7.76 2.50 4.18
N HIS A 202 7.13 3.52 3.64
CA HIS A 202 6.26 4.43 4.36
C HIS A 202 4.97 4.58 3.57
N ILE A 203 3.85 4.72 4.27
CA ILE A 203 2.56 4.99 3.63
C ILE A 203 1.71 5.93 4.49
N THR A 204 1.04 6.87 3.82
CA THR A 204 -0.01 7.71 4.41
C THR A 204 -1.34 7.38 3.72
N PRO A 205 -2.07 6.34 4.15
CA PRO A 205 -3.34 6.01 3.55
C PRO A 205 -4.43 7.00 3.98
N MET A 206 -5.34 7.32 3.06
CA MET A 206 -6.60 7.99 3.35
C MET A 206 -7.74 7.00 3.16
N GLN A 207 -8.43 6.66 4.25
CA GLN A 207 -9.49 5.65 4.26
C GLN A 207 -10.70 6.17 5.00
N ILE A 208 -11.88 5.83 4.50
CA ILE A 208 -13.14 6.14 5.17
C ILE A 208 -13.75 4.82 5.61
N ASP A 209 -13.98 4.72 6.92
CA ASP A 209 -14.65 3.57 7.47
C ASP A 209 -16.16 3.63 7.19
N THR A 210 -16.66 2.65 6.46
CA THR A 210 -18.06 2.53 6.07
C THR A 210 -18.73 1.28 6.65
N ARG A 211 -18.04 0.58 7.56
CA ARG A 211 -18.46 -0.73 8.03
C ARG A 211 -19.62 -0.63 9.02
N LYS A 212 -20.72 -1.32 8.71
CA LYS A 212 -21.81 -1.60 9.64
C LYS A 212 -21.41 -2.73 10.60
N ARG A 213 -21.06 -2.41 11.86
CA ARG A 213 -20.48 -3.37 12.82
C ARG A 213 -21.44 -4.51 13.19
N GLU A 214 -22.74 -4.28 13.10
CA GLU A 214 -23.80 -5.27 13.33
C GLU A 214 -23.71 -6.45 12.34
N CYS A 215 -23.03 -6.25 11.22
CA CYS A 215 -22.77 -7.28 10.22
C CYS A 215 -21.54 -8.14 10.57
N GLY A 216 -20.85 -7.86 11.67
CA GLY A 216 -19.69 -8.61 12.18
C GLY A 216 -18.38 -7.83 12.04
N VAL A 217 -17.36 -8.29 12.80
CA VAL A 217 -16.05 -7.63 12.96
C VAL A 217 -14.85 -8.42 12.38
N THR A 218 -15.05 -9.64 11.89
CA THR A 218 -13.96 -10.57 11.51
C THR A 218 -14.01 -11.00 10.03
N ALA A 219 -12.93 -11.65 9.55
CA ALA A 219 -12.87 -12.24 8.20
C ALA A 219 -14.04 -13.21 7.91
N ALA A 220 -14.49 -13.98 8.90
CA ALA A 220 -15.65 -14.88 8.76
C ALA A 220 -16.96 -14.15 8.43
N SER A 221 -17.03 -12.84 8.70
CA SER A 221 -18.24 -12.03 8.52
C SER A 221 -18.28 -11.22 7.22
N ILE A 222 -17.27 -11.31 6.34
CA ILE A 222 -17.21 -10.47 5.11
C ILE A 222 -18.39 -10.67 4.16
N LYS A 223 -19.10 -11.80 4.25
CA LYS A 223 -20.27 -12.11 3.41
C LYS A 223 -21.59 -11.68 4.04
N ASN A 224 -21.56 -11.11 5.23
CA ASN A 224 -22.75 -10.55 5.88
C ASN A 224 -23.06 -9.18 5.27
N CYS A 225 -24.35 -8.84 5.18
CA CYS A 225 -24.82 -7.52 4.72
C CYS A 225 -24.22 -7.07 3.37
N THR A 226 -24.14 -7.99 2.41
CA THR A 226 -23.63 -7.70 1.05
C THR A 226 -24.61 -6.90 0.19
N LYS A 227 -25.86 -6.80 0.63
CA LYS A 227 -26.86 -5.93 -0.01
C LYS A 227 -26.77 -4.55 0.61
N PHE A 228 -26.62 -3.55 -0.25
CA PHE A 228 -26.77 -2.16 0.17
C PHE A 228 -28.21 -1.94 0.63
N GLU A 229 -28.35 -1.56 1.90
CA GLU A 229 -29.61 -1.09 2.47
C GLU A 229 -29.46 0.41 2.66
N HIS A 230 -30.38 1.21 2.14
CA HIS A 230 -30.37 2.64 2.40
C HIS A 230 -30.61 2.86 3.90
N TRP A 231 -29.59 3.29 4.63
CA TRP A 231 -29.74 3.65 6.04
C TRP A 231 -29.07 5.01 6.25
N LEU A 232 -29.92 6.04 6.30
CA LEU A 232 -29.60 7.48 6.32
C LEU A 232 -28.84 8.00 5.07
N GLU A 233 -29.60 8.51 4.11
CA GLU A 233 -29.11 9.57 3.22
C GLU A 233 -29.08 10.88 4.04
N PRO A 234 -27.91 11.50 4.26
CA PRO A 234 -27.87 12.82 4.87
C PRO A 234 -28.76 13.75 4.04
N LYS A 235 -29.69 14.48 4.66
CA LYS A 235 -30.58 15.42 3.93
C LYS A 235 -29.80 16.45 3.08
N GLN A 236 -28.52 16.65 3.40
CA GLN A 236 -27.58 17.55 2.73
C GLN A 236 -26.95 16.96 1.45
N ALA A 237 -27.20 15.68 1.14
CA ALA A 237 -26.71 15.01 -0.07
C ALA A 237 -27.69 15.13 -1.27
N ARG A 238 -28.75 15.95 -1.13
CA ARG A 238 -29.73 16.27 -2.17
C ARG A 238 -29.68 17.74 -2.55
#